data_AF-A0A1D7QX59-F1
#
_entry.id   AF-A0A1D7QX59-F1
#
_cell.length_a   1.000
_cell.length_b   1.000
_cell.length_c   1.000
_cell.angle_alpha   90.00
_cell.angle_beta   90.00
_cell.angle_gamma   90.00
#
_symmetry.space_group_name_H-M   'P 1'
#
loop_
_entity.id
_entity.type
_entity.pdbx_description
1 polymer ?
#
loop_
_entity_poly.entity_id
_entity_poly.type
_entity_poly.pdbx_seq_one_letter_code
_entity_poly.pdbx_strand_id
1 'polypeptide(L)'
;MRQFLILFKKEWMETLRNHKWLWLPVVFMILGLTQPLTSYYFADIMESFGGLPEGAVFDMPQPMAGEVLAGTLSQFSQVGMLVVVLAYMGTVSQERTSGALSMVLVKPVSHEAYLLAKWVQMVLMTAIAFGLGFLLSAYYTYLLIGEFSIGTAASGAMVYLVWLIFAVSLVLFLSVVLTKQAAVAFLSLGTLLVLSFLSMYAPELFAWSPGALSGHSQHLFMTNEVDDGFWGSLIVSGVLIAALLLISIGVFKKSELVVKDQ
;
A
#
# COMPACT_ATOMS: atom_id res chain seq x y z
N MET A 1 -21.18 -15.70 -8.84
CA MET A 1 -19.87 -15.88 -9.52
C MET A 1 -19.80 -15.21 -10.90
N ARG A 2 -20.71 -15.50 -11.85
CA ARG A 2 -20.64 -14.91 -13.21
C ARG A 2 -20.67 -13.37 -13.23
N GLN A 3 -21.52 -12.75 -12.39
CA GLN A 3 -21.60 -11.28 -12.29
C GLN A 3 -20.30 -10.66 -11.77
N PHE A 4 -19.73 -11.21 -10.69
CA PHE A 4 -18.44 -10.77 -10.13
C PHE A 4 -17.33 -10.78 -11.17
N LEU A 5 -17.17 -11.88 -11.93
CA LEU A 5 -16.12 -11.99 -12.95
C LEU A 5 -16.27 -10.95 -14.08
N ILE A 6 -17.51 -10.65 -14.48
CA ILE A 6 -17.79 -9.64 -15.52
C ILE A 6 -17.40 -8.25 -15.00
N LEU A 7 -17.77 -7.91 -13.76
CA LEU A 7 -17.42 -6.63 -13.13
C LEU A 7 -15.91 -6.53 -12.93
N PHE A 8 -15.27 -7.58 -12.43
CA PHE A 8 -13.83 -7.62 -12.27
C PHE A 8 -13.09 -7.38 -13.59
N LYS A 9 -13.54 -8.02 -14.69
CA LYS A 9 -13.00 -7.76 -16.04
C LYS A 9 -13.19 -6.31 -16.46
N LYS A 10 -14.33 -5.69 -16.14
CA LYS A 10 -14.58 -4.26 -16.39
C LYS A 10 -13.58 -3.40 -15.63
N GLU A 11 -13.37 -3.63 -14.34
CA GLU A 11 -12.42 -2.86 -13.52
C GLU A 11 -10.98 -3.02 -14.01
N TRP A 12 -10.61 -4.22 -14.47
CA TRP A 12 -9.30 -4.47 -15.07
C TRP A 12 -9.12 -3.73 -16.41
N MET A 13 -10.14 -3.76 -17.27
CA MET A 13 -10.14 -2.99 -18.52
C MET A 13 -10.07 -1.47 -18.28
N GLU A 14 -10.73 -0.98 -17.26
CA GLU A 14 -10.66 0.43 -16.85
C GLU A 14 -9.25 0.80 -16.38
N THR A 15 -8.62 -0.07 -15.59
CA THR A 15 -7.22 0.08 -15.15
C THR A 15 -6.25 0.09 -16.33
N LEU A 16 -6.50 -0.74 -17.35
CA LEU A 16 -5.74 -0.75 -18.59
C LEU A 16 -5.88 0.57 -19.37
N ARG A 17 -7.11 1.05 -19.55
CA ARG A 17 -7.41 2.30 -20.30
C ARG A 17 -6.90 3.55 -19.60
N ASN A 18 -6.94 3.56 -18.27
CA ASN A 18 -6.43 4.65 -17.45
C ASN A 18 -4.91 4.55 -17.22
N HIS A 19 -4.22 3.61 -17.89
CA HIS A 19 -2.77 3.39 -17.82
C HIS A 19 -2.22 3.12 -16.41
N LYS A 20 -3.12 2.85 -15.43
CA LYS A 20 -2.73 2.55 -14.05
C LYS A 20 -1.80 1.36 -13.99
N TRP A 21 -2.02 0.36 -14.86
CA TRP A 21 -1.20 -0.85 -14.97
C TRP A 21 0.27 -0.60 -15.30
N LEU A 22 0.57 0.54 -15.92
CA LEU A 22 1.92 0.92 -16.28
C LEU A 22 2.53 1.83 -15.21
N TRP A 23 1.89 2.97 -14.91
CA TRP A 23 2.53 3.98 -14.07
C TRP A 23 2.64 3.55 -12.60
N LEU A 24 1.66 2.82 -12.06
CA LEU A 24 1.68 2.42 -10.65
C LEU A 24 2.84 1.45 -10.36
N PRO A 25 3.03 0.35 -11.11
CA PRO A 25 4.22 -0.48 -10.98
C PRO A 25 5.52 0.27 -11.22
N VAL A 26 5.59 1.13 -12.25
CA VAL A 26 6.81 1.89 -12.56
C VAL A 26 7.26 2.75 -11.37
N VAL A 27 6.33 3.44 -10.70
CA VAL A 27 6.66 4.23 -9.51
C VAL A 27 7.19 3.35 -8.39
N PHE A 28 6.56 2.21 -8.11
CA PHE A 28 7.06 1.26 -7.11
C PHE A 28 8.43 0.67 -7.48
N MET A 29 8.69 0.41 -8.76
CA MET A 29 10.01 -0.05 -9.24
C MET A 29 11.08 1.02 -9.01
N ILE A 30 10.80 2.29 -9.32
CA ILE A 30 11.73 3.40 -9.07
C ILE A 30 12.01 3.53 -7.57
N LEU A 31 10.98 3.53 -6.72
CA LEU A 31 11.13 3.58 -5.27
C LEU A 31 11.94 2.37 -4.75
N GLY A 32 11.68 1.17 -5.27
CA GLY A 32 12.39 -0.05 -4.89
C GLY A 32 13.88 -0.02 -5.24
N LEU A 33 14.24 0.59 -6.36
CA LEU A 33 15.62 0.77 -6.80
C LEU A 33 16.35 1.87 -6.05
N THR A 34 15.63 2.89 -5.57
CA THR A 34 16.23 4.08 -4.98
C THR A 34 17.07 3.71 -3.76
N GLN A 35 16.54 2.93 -2.83
CA GLN A 35 17.24 2.60 -1.58
C GLN A 35 18.57 1.83 -1.81
N PRO A 36 18.62 0.68 -2.50
CA PRO A 36 19.88 -0.05 -2.69
C PRO A 36 20.91 0.73 -3.50
N LEU A 37 20.49 1.49 -4.52
CA LEU A 37 21.40 2.31 -5.31
C LEU A 37 21.98 3.46 -4.50
N THR A 38 21.13 4.21 -3.78
CA THR A 38 21.58 5.33 -2.95
C THR A 38 22.45 4.85 -1.79
N SER A 39 22.15 3.71 -1.18
CA SER A 39 22.98 3.12 -0.13
C SER A 39 24.37 2.73 -0.64
N TYR A 40 24.45 2.04 -1.78
CA TYR A 40 25.74 1.60 -2.34
C TYR A 40 26.61 2.77 -2.80
N TYR A 41 26.03 3.69 -3.59
CA TYR A 41 26.74 4.84 -4.17
C TYR A 41 26.80 6.07 -3.25
N PHE A 42 26.48 5.93 -1.96
CA PHE A 42 26.37 7.06 -1.05
C PHE A 42 27.66 7.88 -0.98
N ALA A 43 28.81 7.22 -0.83
CA ALA A 43 30.12 7.86 -0.79
C ALA A 43 30.42 8.64 -2.08
N ASP A 44 30.22 8.00 -3.24
CA ASP A 44 30.45 8.63 -4.56
C ASP A 44 29.54 9.85 -4.78
N ILE A 45 28.30 9.78 -4.30
CA ILE A 45 27.36 10.91 -4.31
C ILE A 45 27.92 12.04 -3.43
N MET A 46 28.38 11.76 -2.21
CA MET A 46 28.93 12.80 -1.33
C MET A 46 30.20 13.46 -1.90
N GLU A 47 31.10 12.67 -2.50
CA GLU A 47 32.29 13.22 -3.17
C GLU A 47 31.91 14.20 -4.30
N SER A 48 30.89 13.85 -5.08
CA SER A 48 30.40 14.66 -6.21
C SER A 48 29.71 15.97 -5.79
N PHE A 49 29.21 16.07 -4.55
CA PHE A 49 28.40 17.22 -4.07
C PHE A 49 29.18 18.26 -3.23
N GLY A 50 30.50 18.12 -3.10
CA GLY A 50 31.32 19.14 -2.44
C GLY A 50 32.57 18.65 -1.72
N GLY A 51 32.90 17.35 -1.82
CA GLY A 51 34.00 16.77 -1.08
C GLY A 51 33.81 16.83 0.44
N LEU A 52 34.59 16.04 1.15
CA LEU A 52 34.69 16.16 2.60
C LEU A 52 35.70 17.27 2.93
N PRO A 53 35.57 17.97 4.07
CA PRO A 53 36.62 18.87 4.54
C PRO A 53 37.98 18.16 4.50
N GLU A 54 39.04 18.83 4.04
CA GLU A 54 40.37 18.23 3.94
C GLU A 54 40.76 17.53 5.25
N GLY A 55 40.92 16.20 5.20
CA GLY A 55 41.27 15.36 6.36
C GLY A 55 40.11 14.58 7.00
N ALA A 56 38.85 14.74 6.55
CA ALA A 56 37.74 13.91 6.99
C ALA A 56 37.68 12.62 6.17
N VAL A 57 38.09 11.50 6.78
CA VAL A 57 37.83 10.15 6.23
C VAL A 57 36.37 9.82 6.52
N PHE A 58 35.54 9.70 5.47
CA PHE A 58 34.21 9.10 5.64
C PHE A 58 34.38 7.59 5.78
N ASP A 59 34.38 7.13 7.02
CA ASP A 59 34.26 5.70 7.33
C ASP A 59 32.84 5.44 7.84
N MET A 60 31.86 5.66 6.96
CA MET A 60 30.47 5.28 7.25
C MET A 60 30.30 3.83 6.79
N PRO A 61 30.03 2.89 7.72
CA PRO A 61 29.88 1.49 7.36
C PRO A 61 28.74 1.32 6.37
N GLN A 62 28.95 0.49 5.35
CA GLN A 62 27.90 0.12 4.42
C GLN A 62 26.75 -0.54 5.19
N PRO A 63 25.49 -0.14 4.96
CA PRO A 63 24.35 -0.68 5.67
C PRO A 63 24.19 -2.17 5.37
N MET A 64 23.66 -2.93 6.34
CA MET A 64 23.40 -4.35 6.12
C MET A 64 22.25 -4.53 5.11
N ALA A 65 22.23 -5.66 4.39
CA ALA A 65 21.18 -5.95 3.42
C ALA A 65 19.76 -5.86 4.02
N GLY A 66 19.56 -6.32 5.26
CA GLY A 66 18.29 -6.19 5.99
C GLY A 66 17.88 -4.73 6.25
N GLU A 67 18.83 -3.85 6.52
CA GLU A 67 18.59 -2.41 6.73
C GLU A 67 18.18 -1.72 5.43
N VAL A 68 18.80 -2.09 4.32
CA VAL A 68 18.44 -1.58 2.98
C VAL A 68 17.02 -2.00 2.63
N LEU A 69 16.64 -3.26 2.82
CA LEU A 69 15.26 -3.73 2.59
C LEU A 69 14.26 -3.01 3.50
N ALA A 70 14.60 -2.80 4.78
CA ALA A 70 13.75 -2.06 5.71
C ALA A 70 13.58 -0.60 5.29
N GLY A 71 14.65 0.04 4.81
CA GLY A 71 14.65 1.39 4.23
C GLY A 71 13.73 1.48 3.02
N THR A 72 13.76 0.49 2.11
CA THR A 72 12.83 0.43 0.97
C THR A 72 11.38 0.42 1.41
N LEU A 73 11.03 -0.38 2.43
CA LEU A 73 9.67 -0.41 2.96
C LEU A 73 9.28 0.90 3.65
N SER A 74 10.24 1.62 4.24
CA SER A 74 9.99 2.96 4.77
C SER A 74 9.60 3.92 3.64
N GLN A 75 10.32 3.88 2.51
CA GLN A 75 9.97 4.67 1.32
C GLN A 75 8.61 4.29 0.75
N PHE A 76 8.29 2.99 0.67
CA PHE A 76 6.95 2.56 0.27
C PHE A 76 5.87 3.03 1.26
N SER A 77 6.17 3.09 2.56
CA SER A 77 5.21 3.55 3.56
C SER A 77 4.94 5.03 3.46
N GLN A 78 5.94 5.83 3.08
CA GLN A 78 5.79 7.27 2.91
C GLN A 78 5.23 7.61 1.53
N VAL A 79 5.98 7.29 0.47
CA VAL A 79 5.66 7.69 -0.90
C VAL A 79 4.77 6.66 -1.60
N GLY A 80 5.01 5.36 -1.38
CA GLY A 80 4.19 4.30 -1.96
C GLY A 80 2.72 4.37 -1.51
N MET A 81 2.45 4.63 -0.22
CA MET A 81 1.08 4.84 0.27
C MET A 81 0.40 6.05 -0.37
N LEU A 82 1.12 7.16 -0.53
CA LEU A 82 0.61 8.34 -1.24
C LEU A 82 0.16 7.96 -2.66
N VAL A 83 1.02 7.22 -3.37
CA VAL A 83 0.77 6.76 -4.73
C VAL A 83 -0.43 5.81 -4.80
N VAL A 84 -0.57 4.87 -3.86
CA VAL A 84 -1.73 3.97 -3.76
C VAL A 84 -3.02 4.77 -3.54
N VAL A 85 -3.03 5.72 -2.60
CA VAL A 85 -4.20 6.54 -2.34
C VAL A 85 -4.60 7.34 -3.59
N LEU A 86 -3.63 7.99 -4.24
CA LEU A 86 -3.90 8.76 -5.45
C LEU A 86 -4.44 7.89 -6.59
N ALA A 87 -3.95 6.65 -6.71
CA ALA A 87 -4.44 5.70 -7.70
C ALA A 87 -5.92 5.33 -7.51
N TYR A 88 -6.44 5.39 -6.28
CA TYR A 88 -7.75 4.82 -5.92
C TYR A 88 -8.74 5.76 -5.23
N MET A 89 -8.37 6.99 -4.90
CA MET A 89 -9.26 7.96 -4.21
C MET A 89 -10.60 8.19 -4.96
N GLY A 90 -10.57 8.06 -6.29
CA GLY A 90 -11.72 8.25 -7.17
C GLY A 90 -12.56 7.00 -7.46
N THR A 91 -12.20 5.82 -6.96
CA THR A 91 -12.75 4.54 -7.46
C THR A 91 -14.27 4.42 -7.41
N VAL A 92 -14.92 4.98 -6.37
CA VAL A 92 -16.40 5.02 -6.25
C VAL A 92 -16.90 6.46 -6.30
N SER A 93 -16.22 7.38 -5.62
CA SER A 93 -16.60 8.80 -5.58
C SER A 93 -16.70 9.44 -6.97
N GLN A 94 -15.79 9.11 -7.90
CA GLN A 94 -15.82 9.62 -9.28
C GLN A 94 -16.99 9.05 -10.08
N GLU A 95 -17.24 7.75 -9.97
CA GLU A 95 -18.35 7.10 -10.67
C GLU A 95 -19.69 7.66 -10.21
N ARG A 96 -19.82 7.98 -8.92
CA ARG A 96 -21.00 8.63 -8.35
C ARG A 96 -21.19 10.04 -8.93
N THR A 97 -20.14 10.86 -8.94
CA THR A 97 -20.24 12.26 -9.42
C THR A 97 -20.41 12.39 -10.93
N SER A 98 -19.90 11.42 -11.70
CA SER A 98 -19.99 11.42 -13.17
C SER A 98 -21.29 10.81 -13.71
N GLY A 99 -22.13 10.25 -12.84
CA GLY A 99 -23.34 9.53 -13.25
C GLY A 99 -23.07 8.15 -13.85
N ALA A 100 -21.81 7.71 -13.96
CA ALA A 100 -21.48 6.35 -14.43
C ALA A 100 -22.07 5.27 -13.51
N LEU A 101 -22.20 5.57 -12.22
CA LEU A 101 -22.78 4.66 -11.24
C LEU A 101 -24.22 4.27 -11.59
N SER A 102 -25.05 5.23 -11.99
CA SER A 102 -26.46 4.96 -12.35
C SER A 102 -26.56 4.05 -13.56
N MET A 103 -25.67 4.19 -14.56
CA MET A 103 -25.63 3.32 -15.74
C MET A 103 -25.28 1.87 -15.41
N VAL A 104 -24.40 1.65 -14.43
CA VAL A 104 -24.00 0.30 -13.98
C VAL A 104 -25.17 -0.40 -13.26
N LEU A 105 -25.95 0.35 -12.50
CA LEU A 105 -26.99 -0.17 -11.61
C LEU A 105 -28.39 -0.25 -12.24
N VAL A 106 -28.55 0.19 -13.49
CA VAL A 106 -29.75 -0.15 -14.29
C VAL A 106 -29.85 -1.67 -14.48
N LYS A 107 -28.72 -2.39 -14.43
CA LYS A 107 -28.68 -3.84 -14.48
C LYS A 107 -28.83 -4.42 -13.06
N PRO A 108 -29.52 -5.56 -12.87
CA PRO A 108 -29.67 -6.22 -11.58
C PRO A 108 -28.35 -6.85 -11.13
N VAL A 109 -27.43 -6.00 -10.68
CA VAL A 109 -26.12 -6.34 -10.19
C VAL A 109 -26.14 -6.25 -8.67
N SER A 110 -25.64 -7.27 -7.98
CA SER A 110 -25.51 -7.21 -6.53
C SER A 110 -24.46 -6.16 -6.12
N HIS A 111 -24.82 -5.28 -5.17
CA HIS A 111 -23.92 -4.30 -4.55
C HIS A 111 -22.62 -4.93 -4.03
N GLU A 112 -22.71 -6.14 -3.48
CA GLU A 112 -21.57 -6.93 -3.00
C GLU A 112 -20.58 -7.27 -4.12
N ALA A 113 -21.06 -7.84 -5.22
CA ALA A 113 -20.19 -8.18 -6.34
C ALA A 113 -19.53 -6.95 -6.98
N TYR A 114 -20.21 -5.81 -6.98
CA TYR A 114 -19.64 -4.55 -7.48
C TYR A 114 -18.49 -4.05 -6.61
N LEU A 115 -18.67 -3.92 -5.30
CA LEU A 115 -17.62 -3.46 -4.40
C LEU A 115 -16.47 -4.46 -4.27
N LEU A 116 -16.77 -5.75 -4.17
CA LEU A 116 -15.73 -6.78 -4.09
C LEU A 116 -14.91 -6.86 -5.38
N ALA A 117 -15.52 -6.71 -6.56
CA ALA A 117 -14.78 -6.68 -7.82
C ALA A 117 -13.76 -5.54 -7.86
N LYS A 118 -14.17 -4.34 -7.41
CA LYS A 118 -13.28 -3.18 -7.27
C LYS A 118 -12.16 -3.45 -6.26
N TRP A 119 -12.50 -3.93 -5.07
CA TRP A 119 -11.53 -4.22 -4.03
C TRP A 119 -10.49 -5.24 -4.49
N VAL A 120 -10.91 -6.38 -5.05
CA VAL A 120 -9.99 -7.41 -5.55
C VAL A 120 -9.09 -6.87 -6.65
N GLN A 121 -9.62 -6.06 -7.56
CA GLN A 121 -8.81 -5.42 -8.60
C GLN A 121 -7.77 -4.48 -8.00
N MET A 122 -8.15 -3.61 -7.06
CA MET A 122 -7.25 -2.69 -6.38
C MET A 122 -6.15 -3.42 -5.61
N VAL A 123 -6.49 -4.49 -4.88
CA VAL A 123 -5.55 -5.32 -4.14
C VAL A 123 -4.56 -6.01 -5.06
N LEU A 124 -5.03 -6.72 -6.10
CA LEU A 124 -4.16 -7.42 -7.04
C LEU A 124 -3.19 -6.48 -7.74
N MET A 125 -3.70 -5.33 -8.16
CA MET A 125 -2.93 -4.31 -8.83
C MET A 125 -1.85 -3.72 -7.92
N THR A 126 -2.19 -3.42 -6.67
CA THR A 126 -1.24 -2.94 -5.67
C THR A 126 -0.20 -4.01 -5.35
N ALA A 127 -0.61 -5.27 -5.22
CA ALA A 127 0.27 -6.40 -4.97
C ALA A 127 1.28 -6.62 -6.11
N ILE A 128 0.86 -6.49 -7.37
CA ILE A 128 1.75 -6.57 -8.53
C ILE A 128 2.77 -5.42 -8.51
N ALA A 129 2.30 -4.18 -8.28
CA ALA A 129 3.18 -3.01 -8.23
C ALA A 129 4.22 -3.13 -7.11
N PHE A 130 3.76 -3.44 -5.89
CA PHE A 130 4.63 -3.68 -4.74
C PHE A 130 5.58 -4.85 -4.99
N GLY A 131 5.09 -5.98 -5.51
CA GLY A 131 5.90 -7.15 -5.79
C GLY A 131 7.03 -6.85 -6.77
N LEU A 132 6.76 -6.15 -7.87
CA LEU A 132 7.80 -5.73 -8.83
C LEU A 132 8.83 -4.79 -8.20
N GLY A 133 8.37 -3.79 -7.42
CA GLY A 133 9.27 -2.87 -6.73
C GLY A 133 10.13 -3.54 -5.67
N PHE A 134 9.54 -4.40 -4.85
CA PHE A 134 10.25 -5.13 -3.82
C PHE A 134 11.23 -6.16 -4.41
N LEU A 135 10.84 -6.89 -5.45
CA LEU A 135 11.74 -7.83 -6.13
C LEU A 135 12.96 -7.14 -6.74
N LEU A 136 12.78 -5.96 -7.35
CA LEU A 136 13.91 -5.16 -7.82
C LEU A 136 14.80 -4.73 -6.66
N SER A 137 14.21 -4.25 -5.56
CA SER A 137 14.97 -3.85 -4.38
C SER A 137 15.78 -5.02 -3.82
N ALA A 138 15.16 -6.18 -3.66
CA ALA A 138 15.79 -7.41 -3.19
C ALA A 138 16.92 -7.88 -4.12
N TYR A 139 16.68 -7.84 -5.44
CA TYR A 139 17.67 -8.21 -6.44
C TYR A 139 18.92 -7.30 -6.39
N TYR A 140 18.72 -5.98 -6.36
CA TYR A 140 19.84 -5.04 -6.31
C TYR A 140 20.53 -4.99 -4.94
N THR A 141 19.79 -5.23 -3.85
CA THR A 141 20.39 -5.36 -2.51
C THR A 141 21.30 -6.59 -2.46
N TYR A 142 20.85 -7.73 -3.01
CA TYR A 142 21.68 -8.93 -3.10
C TYR A 142 22.95 -8.70 -3.93
N LEU A 143 22.81 -8.01 -5.06
CA LEU A 143 23.92 -7.79 -6.00
C LEU A 143 24.95 -6.76 -5.49
N LEU A 144 24.50 -5.69 -4.84
CA LEU A 144 25.35 -4.54 -4.47
C LEU A 144 25.82 -4.57 -3.01
N ILE A 145 24.97 -5.04 -2.09
CA ILE A 145 25.20 -4.91 -0.65
C ILE A 145 25.62 -6.26 -0.04
N GLY A 146 24.91 -7.34 -0.38
CA GLY A 146 25.26 -8.68 0.05
C GLY A 146 24.04 -9.57 0.33
N GLU A 147 24.33 -10.75 0.88
CA GLU A 147 23.34 -11.80 1.10
C GLU A 147 22.35 -11.46 2.24
N PHE A 148 21.11 -11.93 2.09
CA PHE A 148 20.08 -11.91 3.11
C PHE A 148 19.22 -13.18 3.01
N SER A 149 18.48 -13.48 4.07
CA SER A 149 17.57 -14.63 4.05
C SER A 149 16.36 -14.35 3.15
N ILE A 150 16.24 -15.10 2.05
CA ILE A 150 15.09 -15.01 1.13
C ILE A 150 13.78 -15.33 1.86
N GLY A 151 13.83 -16.25 2.84
CA GLY A 151 12.68 -16.60 3.67
C GLY A 151 12.16 -15.40 4.47
N THR A 152 13.05 -14.63 5.10
CA THR A 152 12.66 -13.44 5.87
C THR A 152 12.22 -12.29 4.97
N ALA A 153 12.91 -12.10 3.85
CA ALA A 153 12.54 -11.11 2.85
C ALA A 153 11.12 -11.36 2.34
N ALA A 154 10.78 -12.62 2.03
CA ALA A 154 9.45 -13.01 1.59
C ALA A 154 8.40 -12.84 2.70
N SER A 155 8.68 -13.27 3.94
CA SER A 155 7.73 -13.14 5.04
C SER A 155 7.44 -11.69 5.40
N GLY A 156 8.48 -10.84 5.50
CA GLY A 156 8.29 -9.41 5.74
C GLY A 156 7.52 -8.75 4.59
N ALA A 157 7.84 -9.06 3.33
CA ALA A 157 7.08 -8.55 2.19
C ALA A 157 5.59 -8.91 2.26
N MET A 158 5.24 -10.12 2.71
CA MET A 158 3.86 -10.53 2.89
C MET A 158 3.17 -9.77 4.03
N VAL A 159 3.86 -9.53 5.14
CA VAL A 159 3.35 -8.72 6.26
C VAL A 159 3.08 -7.29 5.80
N TYR A 160 4.00 -6.71 5.05
CA TYR A 160 3.83 -5.39 4.46
C TYR A 160 2.70 -5.33 3.44
N LEU A 161 2.48 -6.40 2.67
CA LEU A 161 1.36 -6.50 1.75
C LEU A 161 0.01 -6.43 2.49
N VAL A 162 -0.10 -7.01 3.70
CA VAL A 162 -1.31 -6.87 4.54
C VAL A 162 -1.56 -5.40 4.91
N TRP A 163 -0.50 -4.64 5.23
CA TRP A 163 -0.61 -3.20 5.47
C TRP A 163 -1.13 -2.44 4.24
N LEU A 164 -0.62 -2.76 3.04
CA LEU A 164 -1.13 -2.17 1.79
C LEU A 164 -2.59 -2.55 1.52
N ILE A 165 -2.99 -3.80 1.81
CA ILE A 165 -4.39 -4.25 1.67
C ILE A 165 -5.30 -3.47 2.63
N PHE A 166 -4.86 -3.22 3.86
CA PHE A 166 -5.57 -2.35 4.80
C PHE A 166 -5.75 -0.94 4.24
N ALA A 167 -4.69 -0.32 3.71
CA ALA A 167 -4.75 0.99 3.09
C ALA A 167 -5.74 1.04 1.92
N VAL A 168 -5.68 0.06 1.01
CA VAL A 168 -6.61 -0.09 -0.12
C VAL A 168 -8.07 -0.22 0.36
N SER A 169 -8.30 -0.98 1.42
CA SER A 169 -9.63 -1.20 2.01
C SER A 169 -10.20 0.08 2.62
N LEU A 170 -9.35 0.86 3.31
CA LEU A 170 -9.71 2.15 3.87
C LEU A 170 -10.05 3.18 2.78
N VAL A 171 -9.25 3.25 1.72
CA VAL A 171 -9.51 4.15 0.58
C VAL A 171 -10.83 3.80 -0.10
N LEU A 172 -11.11 2.52 -0.32
CA LEU A 172 -12.39 2.07 -0.89
C LEU A 172 -13.56 2.48 0.01
N PHE A 173 -13.47 2.23 1.32
CA PHE A 173 -14.49 2.61 2.29
C PHE A 173 -14.77 4.11 2.26
N LEU A 174 -13.72 4.94 2.31
CA LEU A 174 -13.88 6.40 2.27
C LEU A 174 -14.41 6.86 0.90
N SER A 175 -14.05 6.20 -0.20
CA SER A 175 -14.60 6.48 -1.53
C SER A 175 -16.11 6.17 -1.64
N VAL A 176 -16.61 5.21 -0.86
CA VAL A 176 -18.04 4.90 -0.74
C VAL A 176 -18.77 5.95 0.11
N VAL A 177 -18.18 6.32 1.26
CA VAL A 177 -18.80 7.25 2.22
C VAL A 177 -18.79 8.69 1.72
N LEU A 178 -17.71 9.12 1.08
CA LEU A 178 -17.49 10.50 0.68
C LEU A 178 -17.74 10.70 -0.82
N THR A 179 -18.24 11.88 -1.18
CA THR A 179 -18.49 12.24 -2.58
C THR A 179 -17.31 12.95 -3.24
N LYS A 180 -16.46 13.63 -2.46
CA LYS A 180 -15.33 14.42 -2.97
C LYS A 180 -14.03 13.61 -2.93
N GLN A 181 -13.39 13.43 -4.08
CA GLN A 181 -12.10 12.71 -4.20
C GLN A 181 -11.01 13.27 -3.28
N ALA A 182 -10.89 14.59 -3.20
CA ALA A 182 -9.90 15.25 -2.34
C ALA A 182 -10.11 14.91 -0.85
N ALA A 183 -11.37 14.78 -0.40
CA ALA A 183 -11.68 14.38 0.97
C ALA A 183 -11.31 12.91 1.22
N VAL A 184 -11.54 12.02 0.23
CA VAL A 184 -11.11 10.62 0.30
C VAL A 184 -9.60 10.55 0.50
N ALA A 185 -8.83 11.25 -0.35
CA ALA A 185 -7.38 11.25 -0.28
C ALA A 185 -6.84 11.78 1.05
N PHE A 186 -7.32 12.95 1.48
CA PHE A 186 -6.86 13.58 2.72
C PHE A 186 -7.15 12.71 3.95
N LEU A 187 -8.38 12.19 4.07
CA LEU A 187 -8.77 11.38 5.22
C LEU A 187 -8.10 10.00 5.22
N SER A 188 -7.92 9.38 4.05
CA SER A 188 -7.18 8.10 4.00
C SER A 188 -5.72 8.29 4.38
N LEU A 189 -5.05 9.31 3.83
CA LEU A 189 -3.64 9.57 4.15
C LEU A 189 -3.45 9.99 5.59
N GLY A 190 -4.28 10.92 6.08
CA GLY A 190 -4.24 11.36 7.47
C GLY A 190 -4.40 10.18 8.43
N THR A 191 -5.36 9.28 8.17
CA THR A 191 -5.58 8.10 9.01
C THR A 191 -4.38 7.14 8.96
N LEU A 192 -3.85 6.85 7.77
CA LEU A 192 -2.70 5.94 7.62
C LEU A 192 -1.45 6.51 8.29
N LEU A 193 -1.17 7.80 8.11
CA LEU A 193 -0.05 8.49 8.76
C LEU A 193 -0.19 8.49 10.27
N VAL A 194 -1.36 8.82 10.80
CA VAL A 194 -1.62 8.80 12.25
C VAL A 194 -1.44 7.40 12.81
N LEU A 195 -1.93 6.35 12.15
CA LEU A 195 -1.74 4.97 12.60
C LEU A 195 -0.26 4.57 12.61
N SER A 196 0.48 4.85 11.54
CA SER A 196 1.92 4.57 11.49
C SER A 196 2.70 5.35 12.55
N PHE A 197 2.37 6.63 12.74
CA PHE A 197 3.01 7.48 13.75
C PHE A 197 2.72 6.99 15.17
N LEU A 198 1.46 6.70 15.51
CA LEU A 198 1.09 6.19 16.82
C LEU A 198 1.75 4.85 17.13
N SER A 199 1.87 3.97 16.12
CA SER A 199 2.55 2.68 16.26
C SER A 199 4.05 2.84 16.52
N MET A 200 4.68 3.86 15.93
CA MET A 200 6.11 4.14 16.10
C MET A 200 6.42 4.78 17.47
N TYR A 201 5.59 5.72 17.94
CA TYR A 201 5.87 6.49 19.17
C TYR A 201 5.25 5.92 20.44
N ALA A 202 4.20 5.10 20.32
CA ALA A 202 3.53 4.46 21.45
C ALA A 202 3.34 2.95 21.20
N PRO A 203 4.43 2.19 20.98
CA PRO A 203 4.36 0.77 20.62
C PRO A 203 3.63 -0.06 21.68
N GLU A 204 3.79 0.21 22.98
CA GLU A 204 3.08 -0.52 24.05
C GLU A 204 1.55 -0.47 23.93
N LEU A 205 1.00 0.64 23.40
CA LEU A 205 -0.45 0.82 23.25
C LEU A 205 -0.95 0.43 21.86
N PHE A 206 -0.10 0.50 20.83
CA PHE A 206 -0.50 0.37 19.42
C PHE A 206 0.20 -0.76 18.66
N ALA A 207 0.93 -1.65 19.34
CA ALA A 207 1.57 -2.84 18.74
C ALA A 207 0.56 -3.78 18.04
N TRP A 208 -0.71 -3.77 18.46
CA TRP A 208 -1.78 -4.55 17.84
C TRP A 208 -2.45 -3.84 16.66
N SER A 209 -2.08 -2.59 16.36
CA SER A 209 -2.74 -1.82 15.31
C SER A 209 -2.17 -2.16 13.91
N PRO A 210 -2.94 -1.92 12.83
CA PRO A 210 -2.44 -2.13 11.47
C PRO A 210 -1.20 -1.29 11.13
N GLY A 211 -1.04 -0.12 11.75
CA GLY A 211 0.12 0.75 11.54
C GLY A 211 1.44 0.14 12.02
N ALA A 212 1.39 -0.84 12.92
CA ALA A 212 2.57 -1.56 13.41
C ALA A 212 3.12 -2.57 12.39
N LEU A 213 2.30 -3.00 11.41
CA LEU A 213 2.70 -4.01 10.41
C LEU A 213 3.92 -3.59 9.59
N SER A 214 4.07 -2.30 9.26
CA SER A 214 5.26 -1.80 8.57
C SER A 214 6.51 -1.94 9.44
N GLY A 215 6.41 -1.65 10.74
CA GLY A 215 7.50 -1.81 11.70
C GLY A 215 7.86 -3.28 11.91
N HIS A 216 6.87 -4.15 12.09
CA HIS A 216 7.11 -5.60 12.22
C HIS A 216 7.78 -6.19 10.97
N SER A 217 7.40 -5.74 9.77
CA SER A 217 8.06 -6.17 8.55
C SER A 217 9.52 -5.73 8.50
N GLN A 218 9.84 -4.53 8.95
CA GLN A 218 11.21 -4.02 9.00
C GLN A 218 12.04 -4.78 10.05
N HIS A 219 11.45 -5.04 11.22
CA HIS A 219 12.08 -5.83 12.28
C HIS A 219 12.44 -7.23 11.78
N LEU A 220 11.53 -7.92 11.09
CA LEU A 220 11.78 -9.24 10.48
C LEU A 220 13.00 -9.25 9.53
N PHE A 221 13.24 -8.17 8.79
CA PHE A 221 14.40 -8.08 7.90
C PHE A 221 15.71 -7.89 8.65
N MET A 222 15.69 -7.18 9.77
CA MET A 222 16.87 -6.87 10.56
C MET A 222 17.25 -8.01 11.52
N THR A 223 16.27 -8.60 12.21
CA THR A 223 16.51 -9.54 13.31
C THR A 223 16.21 -10.99 12.96
N ASN A 224 15.47 -11.26 11.87
CA ASN A 224 14.93 -12.58 11.56
C ASN A 224 14.01 -13.14 12.68
N GLU A 225 13.49 -12.26 13.53
CA GLU A 225 12.63 -12.62 14.66
C GLU A 225 11.26 -11.94 14.54
N VAL A 226 10.27 -12.58 15.16
CA VAL A 226 8.90 -12.05 15.23
C VAL A 226 8.77 -11.29 16.54
N ASP A 227 8.43 -10.00 16.42
CA ASP A 227 8.27 -9.11 17.57
C ASP A 227 6.94 -9.37 18.33
N ASP A 228 6.88 -8.91 19.56
CA ASP A 228 5.69 -8.98 20.38
C ASP A 228 4.53 -8.19 19.74
N GLY A 229 3.34 -8.78 19.74
CA GLY A 229 2.15 -8.16 19.12
C GLY A 229 1.99 -8.41 17.62
N PHE A 230 2.96 -9.05 16.95
CA PHE A 230 2.87 -9.40 15.51
C PHE A 230 1.58 -10.13 15.12
N TRP A 231 1.23 -11.19 15.84
CA TRP A 231 0.01 -11.95 15.55
C TRP A 231 -1.25 -11.13 15.87
N GLY A 232 -1.18 -10.28 16.89
CA GLY A 232 -2.24 -9.34 17.24
C GLY A 232 -2.49 -8.35 16.11
N SER A 233 -1.45 -7.71 15.58
CA SER A 233 -1.57 -6.75 14.48
C SER A 233 -2.08 -7.39 13.20
N LEU A 234 -1.66 -8.62 12.87
CA LEU A 234 -2.21 -9.35 11.72
C LEU A 234 -3.71 -9.66 11.88
N ILE A 235 -4.12 -10.19 13.04
CA ILE A 235 -5.52 -10.56 13.29
C ILE A 235 -6.40 -9.31 13.28
N VAL A 236 -6.01 -8.26 14.00
CA VAL A 236 -6.76 -7.01 14.06
C VAL A 236 -6.87 -6.38 12.67
N SER A 237 -5.78 -6.38 11.89
CA SER A 237 -5.81 -5.87 10.52
C SER A 237 -6.79 -6.65 9.65
N GLY A 238 -6.79 -7.98 9.73
CA GLY A 238 -7.76 -8.84 9.02
C GLY A 238 -9.20 -8.53 9.41
N VAL A 239 -9.48 -8.38 10.72
CA VAL A 239 -10.81 -8.03 11.24
C VAL A 239 -11.24 -6.64 10.76
N LEU A 240 -10.35 -5.65 10.82
CA LEU A 240 -10.65 -4.29 10.37
C LEU A 240 -10.86 -4.22 8.86
N ILE A 241 -10.08 -4.94 8.05
CA ILE A 241 -10.31 -5.06 6.61
C ILE A 241 -11.71 -5.62 6.35
N ALA A 242 -12.07 -6.74 7.00
CA ALA A 242 -13.39 -7.34 6.85
C ALA A 242 -14.50 -6.37 7.29
N ALA A 243 -14.33 -5.68 8.43
CA ALA A 243 -15.28 -4.69 8.93
C ALA A 243 -15.46 -3.52 7.94
N LEU A 244 -14.37 -2.94 7.43
CA LEU A 244 -14.41 -1.87 6.44
C LEU A 244 -15.16 -2.29 5.18
N LEU A 245 -14.95 -3.52 4.69
CA LEU A 245 -15.67 -4.04 3.53
C LEU A 245 -17.16 -4.25 3.80
N LEU A 246 -17.51 -4.86 4.93
CA LEU A 246 -18.91 -5.09 5.30
C LEU A 246 -19.67 -3.77 5.50
N ILE A 247 -19.06 -2.80 6.17
CA ILE A 247 -19.64 -1.47 6.37
C ILE A 247 -19.77 -0.76 5.01
N SER A 248 -18.76 -0.84 4.14
CA SER A 248 -18.84 -0.28 2.77
C SER A 248 -20.04 -0.82 2.01
N ILE A 249 -20.25 -2.13 2.06
CA ILE A 249 -21.40 -2.79 1.42
C ILE A 249 -22.73 -2.29 2.03
N GLY A 250 -22.81 -2.19 3.36
CA GLY A 250 -24.00 -1.72 4.06
C GLY A 250 -24.35 -0.26 3.74
N VAL A 251 -23.35 0.63 3.74
CA VAL A 251 -23.51 2.05 3.40
C VAL A 251 -23.92 2.21 1.94
N PHE A 252 -23.25 1.50 1.03
CA PHE A 252 -23.52 1.58 -0.40
C PHE A 252 -24.95 1.12 -0.75
N LYS A 253 -25.44 0.05 -0.10
CA LYS A 253 -26.84 -0.40 -0.23
C LYS A 253 -27.84 0.67 0.21
N LYS A 254 -27.60 1.35 1.34
CA LYS A 254 -28.50 2.38 1.87
C LYS A 254 -28.52 3.65 1.03
N SER A 255 -27.36 4.11 0.55
CA SER A 255 -27.26 5.36 -0.22
C SER A 255 -28.04 5.32 -1.54
N GLU A 256 -28.29 4.14 -2.10
CA GLU A 256 -28.99 4.00 -3.38
C GLU A 256 -30.48 3.75 -3.26
N LEU A 257 -30.95 3.21 -2.14
CA LEU A 257 -32.38 3.11 -1.85
C LEU A 257 -33.01 4.51 -1.78
N VAL A 258 -32.31 5.48 -1.18
CA VAL A 258 -32.78 6.87 -1.07
C VAL A 258 -32.86 7.58 -2.43
N VAL A 259 -32.04 7.19 -3.42
CA VAL A 259 -32.06 7.78 -4.77
C VAL A 259 -33.13 7.16 -5.67
N LYS A 260 -33.57 5.92 -5.38
CA LYS A 260 -34.67 5.26 -6.14
C LYS A 260 -36.07 5.73 -5.74
N ASP A 261 -36.22 6.34 -4.56
CA ASP A 261 -37.50 6.84 -4.04
C ASP A 261 -37.77 8.32 -4.39
N GLN A 262 -36.92 8.95 -5.22
CA GLN A 262 -37.11 10.29 -5.79
C GLN A 262 -37.38 10.23 -7.29
#